data_AF-A0A6S6I1Y7-F1
#
_entry.id   AF-A0A6S6I1Y7-F1
#
_cell.length_a   1.000
_cell.length_b   1.000
_cell.length_c   1.000
_cell.angle_alpha   90.00
_cell.angle_beta   90.00
_cell.angle_gamma   90.00
#
_symmetry.space_group_name_H-M   'P 1'
#
loop_
_entity.id
_entity.type
_entity.pdbx_description
1 polymer ?
#
loop_
_entity_poly.entity_id
_entity_poly.type
_entity_poly.pdbx_seq_one_letter_code
_entity_poly.pdbx_strand_id
1 'polypeptide(L)'
;MSLMWIIFGILAALFVLLNLYRSLTGNFKHWYVYHILSFACTIFFLLCEYMMILDYINLNDWSAMMDVMPTLISLTTGCALIALVLNGVSLYLYLEANKNK
;
A
#
# COMPACT_ATOMS: atom_id res chain seq x y z
N MET A 1 -16.63 8.28 -5.29
CA MET A 1 -15.27 8.02 -4.76
C MET A 1 -15.20 6.91 -3.71
N SER A 2 -16.32 6.53 -3.08
CA SER A 2 -16.37 5.78 -1.82
C SER A 2 -15.70 4.39 -1.78
N LEU A 3 -15.44 3.75 -2.94
CA LEU A 3 -14.80 2.42 -3.00
C LEU A 3 -13.38 2.43 -3.57
N MET A 4 -12.87 3.57 -4.04
CA MET A 4 -11.57 3.64 -4.74
C MET A 4 -10.39 3.33 -3.82
N TRP A 5 -10.48 3.72 -2.54
CA TRP A 5 -9.45 3.39 -1.55
C TRP A 5 -9.31 1.87 -1.42
N ILE A 6 -10.39 1.11 -1.25
CA ILE A 6 -10.35 -0.37 -1.16
C ILE A 6 -9.63 -0.99 -2.38
N ILE A 7 -9.96 -0.52 -3.59
CA ILE A 7 -9.36 -1.02 -4.83
C ILE A 7 -7.84 -0.79 -4.82
N PHE A 8 -7.39 0.43 -4.51
CA PHE A 8 -5.97 0.76 -4.47
C PHE A 8 -5.24 0.04 -3.33
N GLY A 9 -5.88 -0.19 -2.19
CA GLY A 9 -5.33 -0.97 -1.08
C GLY A 9 -5.10 -2.44 -1.47
N ILE A 10 -6.08 -3.07 -2.13
CA ILE A 10 -5.94 -4.44 -2.64
C ILE A 10 -4.83 -4.52 -3.70
N LEU A 11 -4.81 -3.58 -4.65
CA LEU A 11 -3.75 -3.54 -5.67
C LEU A 11 -2.36 -3.36 -5.06
N ALA A 12 -2.23 -2.48 -4.06
CA ALA A 12 -0.97 -2.30 -3.33
C ALA A 12 -0.51 -3.62 -2.72
N ALA A 13 -1.39 -4.32 -1.99
CA ALA A 13 -1.08 -5.61 -1.39
C ALA A 13 -0.68 -6.67 -2.44
N LEU A 14 -1.40 -6.76 -3.56
CA LEU A 14 -1.10 -7.69 -4.64
C LEU A 14 0.29 -7.43 -5.23
N PHE A 15 0.63 -6.16 -5.51
CA PHE A 15 1.94 -5.82 -6.06
C PHE A 15 3.08 -6.11 -5.08
N VAL A 16 2.90 -5.82 -3.78
CA VAL A 16 3.89 -6.18 -2.74
C VAL A 16 4.14 -7.68 -2.72
N LEU A 17 3.06 -8.47 -2.60
CA LEU A 17 3.16 -9.93 -2.48
C LEU A 17 3.78 -10.55 -3.73
N LEU A 18 3.37 -10.08 -4.92
CA LEU A 18 3.94 -10.53 -6.18
C LEU A 18 5.42 -10.15 -6.30
N ASN A 19 5.80 -8.93 -5.90
CA ASN A 19 7.20 -8.51 -5.94
C ASN A 19 8.07 -9.35 -4.98
N LEU A 20 7.56 -9.61 -3.77
CA LEU A 20 8.25 -10.42 -2.78
C LEU A 20 8.40 -11.88 -3.23
N TYR A 21 7.33 -12.51 -3.72
CA TYR A 21 7.39 -13.88 -4.25
C TYR A 21 8.42 -14.03 -5.36
N ARG A 22 8.48 -13.06 -6.28
CA ARG A 22 9.47 -13.04 -7.36
C ARG A 22 10.89 -12.83 -6.86
N SER A 23 11.06 -11.99 -5.83
CA SER A 23 12.35 -11.78 -5.18
C SER A 23 12.86 -13.04 -4.48
N LEU A 24 11.97 -13.77 -3.79
CA LEU A 24 12.29 -15.04 -3.12
C LEU A 24 12.65 -16.16 -4.11
N THR A 25 12.09 -16.14 -5.32
CA THR A 25 12.44 -17.10 -6.38
C THR A 25 13.65 -16.67 -7.22
N GLY A 26 14.34 -15.58 -6.83
CA GLY A 26 15.51 -15.05 -7.53
C GLY A 26 15.19 -14.38 -8.88
N ASN A 27 13.91 -14.15 -9.19
CA ASN A 27 13.47 -13.56 -10.44
C ASN A 27 13.30 -12.04 -10.31
N PHE A 28 14.37 -11.31 -10.62
CA PHE A 28 14.41 -9.84 -10.52
C PHE A 28 14.02 -9.11 -11.81
N LYS A 29 13.44 -9.80 -12.81
CA LYS A 29 13.06 -9.16 -14.09
C LYS A 29 11.98 -8.09 -13.83
N HIS A 30 12.21 -6.85 -14.24
CA HIS A 30 11.29 -5.72 -13.97
C HIS A 30 10.98 -5.49 -12.48
N TRP A 31 11.85 -5.91 -11.55
CA TRP A 31 11.64 -5.78 -10.10
C TRP A 31 11.22 -4.35 -9.69
N TYR A 32 11.90 -3.35 -10.24
CA TYR A 32 11.62 -1.93 -9.99
C TYR A 32 10.19 -1.52 -10.36
N VAL A 33 9.58 -2.13 -11.38
CA VAL A 33 8.20 -1.82 -11.81
C VAL A 33 7.21 -2.20 -10.71
N TYR A 34 7.29 -3.43 -10.20
CA TYR A 34 6.38 -3.92 -9.16
C TYR A 34 6.59 -3.17 -7.85
N HIS A 35 7.82 -2.80 -7.55
CA HIS A 35 8.15 -2.00 -6.38
C HIS A 35 7.55 -0.59 -6.45
N ILE A 36 7.74 0.12 -7.57
CA ILE A 36 7.15 1.46 -7.78
C ILE A 36 5.63 1.38 -7.77
N LEU A 37 5.05 0.37 -8.43
CA LEU A 37 3.60 0.23 -8.56
C LEU A 37 2.94 -0.06 -7.20
N SER A 38 3.60 -0.85 -6.35
CA SER A 38 3.19 -1.05 -4.95
C SER A 38 3.11 0.28 -4.18
N PHE A 39 4.16 1.10 -4.23
CA PHE A 39 4.16 2.39 -3.53
C PHE A 39 3.17 3.38 -4.14
N ALA A 40 3.07 3.43 -5.47
CA ALA A 40 2.10 4.28 -6.16
C ALA A 40 0.66 3.93 -5.75
N CYS A 41 0.30 2.66 -5.74
CA CYS A 41 -1.02 2.21 -5.26
C CYS A 41 -1.23 2.55 -3.78
N THR A 42 -0.19 2.47 -2.94
CA THR A 42 -0.27 2.87 -1.52
C THR A 42 -0.53 4.38 -1.36
N ILE A 43 0.10 5.22 -2.19
CA ILE A 43 -0.14 6.67 -2.21
C ILE A 43 -1.58 6.97 -2.67
N PHE A 44 -2.05 6.32 -3.73
CA PHE A 44 -3.43 6.49 -4.20
C PHE A 44 -4.47 5.99 -3.20
N PHE A 45 -4.17 4.91 -2.48
CA PHE A 45 -4.97 4.41 -1.36
C PHE A 45 -5.16 5.51 -0.31
N LEU A 46 -4.08 6.10 0.19
CA LEU A 46 -4.11 7.19 1.17
C LEU A 46 -4.84 8.44 0.65
N LEU A 47 -4.62 8.81 -0.61
CA LEU A 47 -5.31 9.93 -1.24
C LEU A 47 -6.83 9.69 -1.28
N CYS A 48 -7.26 8.49 -1.63
CA CYS A 48 -8.69 8.16 -1.65
C CYS A 48 -9.30 8.14 -0.25
N GLU A 49 -8.58 7.68 0.78
CA GLU A 49 -9.03 7.79 2.18
C GLU A 49 -9.21 9.26 2.58
N TYR A 50 -8.27 10.13 2.21
CA TYR A 50 -8.36 11.56 2.49
C TYR A 50 -9.56 12.21 1.79
N MET A 51 -9.83 11.83 0.53
CA MET A 51 -11.01 12.30 -0.19
C MET A 51 -12.31 11.80 0.46
N MET A 52 -12.33 10.58 0.98
CA MET A 52 -13.48 10.05 1.73
C MET A 52 -13.72 10.86 3.03
N ILE A 53 -12.67 11.21 3.76
CA ILE A 53 -12.77 12.07 4.95
C ILE A 53 -13.32 13.45 4.58
N LEU A 54 -12.85 14.02 3.46
CA LEU A 54 -13.37 15.30 2.95
C LEU A 54 -14.87 15.22 2.62
N ASP A 55 -15.36 14.10 2.08
CA ASP A 55 -16.78 13.88 1.82
C ASP A 55 -17.61 13.91 3.12
N TYR A 56 -17.14 13.26 4.20
CA TYR A 56 -17.81 13.33 5.51
C TYR A 56 -17.89 14.77 6.05
N ILE A 57 -16.80 15.53 5.92
CA ILE A 57 -16.74 16.94 6.34
C ILE A 57 -17.75 17.78 5.54
N ASN A 58 -17.77 17.62 4.21
CA ASN A 58 -18.66 18.39 3.34
C ASN A 58 -20.14 18.10 3.62
N LEU A 59 -20.45 16.88 4.05
CA LEU A 59 -21.81 16.46 4.45
C LEU A 59 -22.17 16.82 5.90
N ASN A 60 -21.24 17.43 6.66
CA ASN A 60 -21.36 17.67 8.10
C ASN A 60 -21.64 16.40 8.92
N ASP A 61 -21.20 15.24 8.42
CA ASP A 61 -21.41 13.94 9.06
C ASP A 61 -20.25 13.61 10.01
N TRP A 62 -20.10 14.46 11.02
CA TRP A 62 -19.06 14.35 12.04
C TRP A 62 -19.20 13.07 12.87
N SER A 63 -20.43 12.60 13.07
CA SER A 63 -20.72 11.36 13.81
C SER A 63 -20.16 10.15 13.07
N ALA A 64 -20.48 9.99 11.78
CA ALA A 64 -19.94 8.88 11.01
C ALA A 64 -18.41 8.95 10.89
N MET A 65 -17.85 10.16 10.77
CA MET A 65 -16.39 10.33 10.77
C MET A 65 -15.74 9.86 12.08
N MET A 66 -16.34 10.18 13.25
CA MET A 66 -15.83 9.73 14.55
C MET A 66 -15.90 8.21 14.71
N ASP A 67 -16.89 7.54 14.11
CA ASP A 67 -17.02 6.09 14.16
C ASP A 67 -16.00 5.39 13.24
N VAL A 68 -15.74 5.95 12.05
CA VAL A 68 -14.88 5.34 11.02
C VAL A 68 -13.39 5.64 11.26
N MET A 69 -13.05 6.87 11.62
CA MET A 69 -11.66 7.37 11.60
C MET A 69 -10.69 6.61 12.54
N PRO A 70 -11.06 6.24 13.78
CA PRO A 70 -10.17 5.48 14.65
C PRO A 70 -9.77 4.12 14.04
N THR A 71 -10.76 3.41 13.49
CA THR A 71 -10.54 2.11 12.84
C THR A 71 -9.73 2.27 11.57
N LEU A 72 -10.05 3.28 10.75
CA LEU A 72 -9.34 3.59 9.50
C LEU A 72 -7.86 3.87 9.77
N ILE A 73 -7.53 4.75 10.73
CA ILE A 73 -6.14 5.08 11.09
C ILE A 73 -5.39 3.84 11.57
N SER A 74 -6.00 3.03 12.44
CA SER A 74 -5.36 1.82 12.97
C SER A 74 -5.08 0.80 11.85
N LEU A 75 -6.06 0.58 10.97
CA LEU A 75 -5.94 -0.35 9.85
C LEU A 75 -4.87 0.13 8.86
N THR A 76 -4.94 1.39 8.45
CA THR A 76 -4.01 1.99 7.50
C THR A 76 -2.59 2.03 8.04
N THR A 77 -2.39 2.30 9.33
CA THR A 77 -1.08 2.23 9.98
C THR A 77 -0.52 0.80 9.92
N GLY A 78 -1.33 -0.20 10.28
CA GLY A 78 -0.92 -1.61 10.20
C GLY A 78 -0.54 -2.02 8.77
N CYS A 79 -1.39 -1.69 7.80
CA CYS A 79 -1.14 -1.96 6.38
C CYS A 79 0.13 -1.27 5.88
N ALA A 80 0.36 -0.01 6.24
CA ALA A 80 1.55 0.74 5.84
C ALA A 80 2.84 0.13 6.42
N LEU A 81 2.82 -0.28 7.69
CA LEU A 81 3.95 -0.96 8.33
C LEU A 81 4.27 -2.29 7.63
N ILE A 82 3.25 -3.10 7.35
CA ILE A 82 3.40 -4.38 6.64
C ILE A 82 3.97 -4.14 5.24
N ALA A 83 3.38 -3.20 4.48
CA ALA A 83 3.85 -2.88 3.13
C ALA A 83 5.30 -2.38 3.11
N LEU A 84 5.70 -1.57 4.10
CA LEU A 84 7.07 -1.09 4.26
C LEU A 84 8.04 -2.25 4.54
N VAL A 85 7.70 -3.14 5.47
CA VAL A 85 8.54 -4.31 5.80
C VAL A 85 8.70 -5.22 4.59
N LEU A 86 7.61 -5.59 3.92
CA LEU A 86 7.64 -6.52 2.79
C LEU A 86 8.40 -5.93 1.58
N ASN A 87 8.20 -4.65 1.27
CA ASN A 87 8.97 -3.96 0.23
C ASN A 87 10.45 -3.85 0.61
N GLY A 88 10.76 -3.58 1.88
CA GLY A 88 12.14 -3.54 2.39
C GLY A 88 12.86 -4.88 2.26
N VAL A 89 12.19 -5.99 2.60
CA VAL A 89 12.72 -7.35 2.40
C VAL A 89 12.97 -7.62 0.92
N SER A 90 12.03 -7.26 0.05
CA SER A 90 12.17 -7.43 -1.40
C SER A 90 13.37 -6.63 -1.95
N LEU A 91 13.58 -5.40 -1.47
CA LEU A 91 14.73 -4.57 -1.85
C LEU A 91 16.05 -5.17 -1.35
N TYR A 92 16.09 -5.67 -0.11
CA TYR A 92 17.27 -6.32 0.44
C TYR A 92 17.69 -7.53 -0.42
N LEU A 93 16.74 -8.41 -0.78
CA LEU A 93 17.00 -9.57 -1.64
C LEU A 93 17.52 -9.15 -3.03
N TYR A 94 16.95 -8.09 -3.60
CA TYR A 94 17.43 -7.54 -4.87
C TYR A 94 18.88 -7.05 -4.79
N LEU A 95 19.23 -6.32 -3.72
CA LEU A 95 20.59 -5.82 -3.53
C LEU A 95 21.59 -6.96 -3.29
N GLU A 96 21.23 -7.96 -2.50
CA GLU A 96 22.06 -9.15 -2.27
C GLU A 96 22.33 -9.91 -3.57
N ALA A 97 21.30 -10.13 -4.39
CA ALA A 97 21.45 -10.83 -5.66
C ALA A 97 22.28 -10.07 -6.70
N ASN A 98 22.32 -8.73 -6.65
CA ASN A 98 23.16 -7.93 -7.55
C ASN A 98 24.60 -7.76 -7.05
N LYS A 99 24.87 -7.88 -5.75
CA LYS A 99 26.25 -7.92 -5.22
C LYS A 99 27.01 -9.19 -5.64
N ASN A 100 26.29 -10.29 -5.83
CA ASN A 100 26.85 -11.61 -6.15
C ASN A 100 27.00 -11.85 -7.68
N LYS A 101 26.79 -10.83 -8.51
CA LYS A 101 26.97 -10.86 -9.97
C LYS A 101 28.18 -10.02 -10.37
#